data_AF-A0A3M1EQ23-F1
#
_entry.id   AF-A0A3M1EQ23-F1
#
_cell.length_a   1.000
_cell.length_b   1.000
_cell.length_c   1.000
_cell.angle_alpha   90.00
_cell.angle_beta   90.00
_cell.angle_gamma   90.00
#
_symmetry.space_group_name_H-M   'P 1'
#
loop_
_entity.id
_entity.type
_entity.pdbx_description
1 polymer ?
#
loop_
_entity_poly.entity_id
_entity_poly.type
_entity_poly.pdbx_seq_one_letter_code
_entity_poly.pdbx_strand_id
1 'polypeptide(L)'
;MVAGVLVMVLALVGFVASGQVAAQGELPAADAQALWTYVTQTNPYTEWGTWPDESFKGYLPSGAPHSKVVKIYVNDIGLSVASKFPGEMPEGTIIVKDNFMGETTDDPGMLGAVTIMYKVKGYNPEGHDWFWAKIKPDGHVDAAGKPAGCIGCHLGIPGNKDAILRWGFGAEPAVASAAGSEAVAQVLQKMQQPQQMPATGGVPYQNLLILAVVAGVLLIVAGFTLRRKAITLR
;
A
#
# COMPACT_ATOMS: atom_id res chain seq x y z
N MET A 1 -63.29 47.58 -34.24
CA MET A 1 -61.83 47.84 -34.26
C MET A 1 -61.28 47.58 -32.87
N VAL A 2 -60.00 47.24 -32.74
CA VAL A 2 -59.42 46.73 -31.47
C VAL A 2 -58.94 47.87 -30.58
N ALA A 3 -59.21 47.79 -29.28
CA ALA A 3 -58.51 48.53 -28.24
C ALA A 3 -57.88 47.51 -27.27
N GLY A 4 -56.55 47.46 -27.21
CA GLY A 4 -55.82 46.51 -26.37
C GLY A 4 -55.63 47.01 -24.95
N VAL A 5 -55.69 46.10 -23.97
CA VAL A 5 -55.31 46.38 -22.58
C VAL A 5 -53.94 45.75 -22.32
N LEU A 6 -52.96 46.59 -21.98
CA LEU A 6 -51.61 46.16 -21.64
C LEU A 6 -51.55 45.79 -20.15
N VAL A 7 -51.32 44.51 -19.83
CA VAL A 7 -51.13 44.05 -18.45
C VAL A 7 -49.66 43.72 -18.22
N MET A 8 -48.96 44.58 -17.46
CA MET A 8 -47.64 44.23 -16.91
C MET A 8 -47.83 43.24 -15.75
N VAL A 9 -47.20 42.07 -15.86
CA VAL A 9 -47.07 41.13 -14.74
C VAL A 9 -45.63 41.18 -14.25
N LEU A 10 -45.42 41.66 -13.02
CA LEU A 10 -44.11 41.62 -12.36
C LEU A 10 -43.79 40.18 -11.94
N ALA A 11 -42.82 39.55 -12.60
CA ALA A 11 -42.31 38.24 -12.21
C ALA A 11 -41.25 38.39 -11.10
N LEU A 12 -41.64 38.18 -9.84
CA LEU A 12 -40.72 38.06 -8.72
C LEU A 12 -39.98 36.71 -8.79
N VAL A 13 -38.82 36.68 -9.43
CA VAL A 13 -37.93 35.51 -9.45
C VAL A 13 -37.23 35.39 -8.10
N GLY A 14 -37.75 34.53 -7.23
CA GLY A 14 -37.10 34.20 -5.97
C GLY A 14 -35.83 33.39 -6.21
N PHE A 15 -34.66 33.99 -5.95
CA PHE A 15 -33.37 33.31 -6.04
C PHE A 15 -33.19 32.35 -4.85
N VAL A 16 -33.74 31.15 -4.96
CA VAL A 16 -33.48 30.06 -4.01
C VAL A 16 -32.05 29.59 -4.24
N ALA A 17 -31.14 30.05 -3.39
CA ALA A 17 -29.77 29.57 -3.34
C ALA A 17 -29.72 28.15 -2.79
N SER A 18 -30.07 27.17 -3.64
CA SER A 18 -29.92 25.74 -3.37
C SER A 18 -28.43 25.43 -3.19
N GLY A 19 -27.96 25.46 -1.94
CA GLY A 19 -26.60 25.12 -1.59
C GLY A 19 -26.27 23.70 -2.07
N GLN A 20 -25.42 23.61 -3.09
CA GLN A 20 -24.96 22.34 -3.63
C GLN A 20 -24.00 21.70 -2.63
N VAL A 21 -24.54 20.99 -1.65
CA VAL A 21 -23.82 19.92 -0.98
C VAL A 21 -23.43 18.94 -2.09
N ALA A 22 -22.14 18.89 -2.42
CA ALA A 22 -21.65 18.01 -3.46
C ALA A 22 -22.01 16.57 -3.08
N ALA A 23 -22.79 15.91 -3.95
CA ALA A 23 -23.14 14.52 -3.74
C ALA A 23 -21.86 13.70 -3.82
N GLN A 24 -21.39 13.18 -2.68
CA GLN A 24 -20.35 12.17 -2.65
C GLN A 24 -20.87 10.98 -3.46
N GLY A 25 -20.29 10.78 -4.65
CA GLY A 25 -20.75 9.77 -5.60
C GLY A 25 -20.68 8.37 -4.99
N GLU A 26 -21.57 7.49 -5.44
CA GLU A 26 -21.61 6.09 -5.03
C GLU A 26 -20.21 5.47 -5.14
N LEU A 27 -19.79 4.79 -4.07
CA LEU A 27 -18.46 4.20 -3.99
C LEU A 27 -18.30 3.11 -5.06
N PRO A 28 -17.10 2.95 -5.65
CA PRO A 28 -16.91 2.03 -6.77
C PRO A 28 -17.10 0.57 -6.35
N ALA A 29 -17.38 -0.29 -7.32
CA ALA A 29 -17.26 -1.74 -7.11
C ALA A 29 -15.82 -2.12 -6.74
N ALA A 30 -15.64 -3.31 -6.13
CA ALA A 30 -14.33 -3.91 -5.87
C ALA A 30 -13.69 -4.46 -7.17
N ASP A 31 -13.49 -3.57 -8.14
CA ASP A 31 -12.86 -3.80 -9.44
C ASP A 31 -11.83 -2.68 -9.72
N ALA A 32 -10.75 -3.01 -10.44
CA ALA A 32 -9.65 -2.09 -10.66
C ALA A 32 -10.00 -0.95 -11.64
N GLN A 33 -10.83 -1.21 -12.67
CA GLN A 33 -11.21 -0.18 -13.64
C GLN A 33 -12.29 0.75 -13.06
N ALA A 34 -13.25 0.20 -12.31
CA ALA A 34 -14.22 0.98 -11.55
C ALA A 34 -13.52 1.88 -10.52
N LEU A 35 -12.59 1.33 -9.73
CA LEU A 35 -11.83 2.07 -8.73
C LEU A 35 -10.92 3.13 -9.39
N TRP A 36 -10.23 2.81 -10.49
CA TRP A 36 -9.42 3.79 -11.23
C TRP A 36 -10.26 4.95 -11.74
N THR A 37 -11.41 4.67 -12.34
CA THR A 37 -12.33 5.69 -12.87
C THR A 37 -12.85 6.57 -11.74
N TYR A 38 -13.21 5.98 -10.60
CA TYR A 38 -13.62 6.73 -9.41
C TYR A 38 -12.53 7.67 -8.92
N VAL A 39 -11.32 7.16 -8.65
CA VAL A 39 -10.23 7.96 -8.05
C VAL A 39 -9.58 8.96 -9.02
N THR A 40 -9.81 8.86 -10.34
CA THR A 40 -9.22 9.80 -11.32
C THR A 40 -10.23 10.72 -12.01
N GLN A 41 -11.53 10.42 -11.95
CA GLN A 41 -12.56 11.18 -12.69
C GLN A 41 -13.79 11.53 -11.85
N THR A 42 -14.28 10.62 -11.00
CA THR A 42 -15.49 10.86 -10.18
C THR A 42 -15.17 11.63 -8.89
N ASN A 43 -14.04 11.32 -8.27
CA ASN A 43 -13.59 11.88 -7.00
C ASN A 43 -12.04 11.87 -6.98
N PRO A 44 -11.37 12.88 -7.60
CA PRO A 44 -9.93 12.87 -7.87
C PRO A 44 -9.07 12.75 -6.60
N TYR A 45 -8.29 11.67 -6.46
CA TYR A 45 -7.50 11.43 -5.25
C TYR A 45 -6.43 12.48 -4.98
N THR A 46 -6.00 13.20 -6.02
CA THR A 46 -5.04 14.31 -5.92
C THR A 46 -5.57 15.51 -5.13
N GLU A 47 -6.90 15.60 -4.95
CA GLU A 47 -7.59 16.63 -4.16
C GLU A 47 -7.87 16.18 -2.72
N TRP A 48 -7.65 14.89 -2.40
CA TRP A 48 -7.88 14.35 -1.07
C TRP A 48 -6.79 14.76 -0.06
N GLY A 49 -7.12 14.67 1.23
CA GLY A 49 -6.17 14.84 2.30
C GLY A 49 -5.15 13.69 2.40
N THR A 50 -4.20 13.84 3.31
CA THR A 50 -3.26 12.79 3.73
C THR A 50 -3.35 12.59 5.25
N TRP A 51 -2.57 11.68 5.81
CA TRP A 51 -2.56 11.46 7.25
C TRP A 51 -2.19 12.76 8.01
N PRO A 52 -2.82 13.03 9.18
CA PRO A 52 -2.75 14.32 9.88
C PRO A 52 -1.39 14.61 10.56
N ASP A 53 -0.42 13.71 10.44
CA ASP A 53 0.94 13.89 10.95
C ASP A 53 1.78 14.59 9.86
N GLU A 54 2.51 15.64 10.25
CA GLU A 54 3.31 16.48 9.33
C GLU A 54 4.26 15.66 8.45
N SER A 55 4.77 14.52 8.94
CA SER A 55 5.68 13.63 8.21
C SER A 55 5.05 13.01 6.95
N PHE A 56 3.72 13.01 6.79
CA PHE A 56 3.03 12.49 5.61
C PHE A 56 2.70 13.57 4.56
N LYS A 57 3.01 14.85 4.83
CA LYS A 57 2.67 15.97 3.95
C LYS A 57 3.68 16.15 2.80
N GLY A 58 3.47 15.40 1.72
CA GLY A 58 4.21 15.59 0.47
C GLY A 58 4.88 14.31 -0.02
N TYR A 59 6.09 14.45 -0.58
CA TYR A 59 6.90 13.31 -1.01
C TYR A 59 7.61 12.66 0.19
N LEU A 60 7.52 11.34 0.26
CA LEU A 60 8.00 10.53 1.37
C LEU A 60 9.11 9.59 0.89
N PRO A 61 10.22 9.43 1.64
CA PRO A 61 11.17 8.37 1.37
C PRO A 61 10.53 7.00 1.65
N SER A 62 10.79 6.03 0.79
CA SER A 62 10.27 4.67 0.88
C SER A 62 11.24 3.67 0.24
N GLY A 63 10.80 2.44 0.00
CA GLY A 63 11.63 1.41 -0.63
C GLY A 63 10.89 0.13 -0.95
N ALA A 64 11.64 -0.87 -1.41
CA ALA A 64 11.11 -2.15 -1.89
C ALA A 64 10.14 -2.80 -0.88
N PRO A 65 8.94 -3.28 -1.30
CA PRO A 65 8.52 -3.52 -2.69
C PRO A 65 7.97 -2.28 -3.43
N HIS A 66 8.02 -1.09 -2.84
CA HIS A 66 7.60 0.18 -3.46
C HIS A 66 8.79 0.93 -4.10
N SER A 67 8.50 2.08 -4.69
CA SER A 67 9.51 3.06 -5.13
C SER A 67 10.28 3.66 -3.95
N LYS A 68 11.38 4.38 -4.25
CA LYS A 68 12.14 5.16 -3.26
C LYS A 68 11.42 6.44 -2.81
N VAL A 69 10.51 6.94 -3.65
CA VAL A 69 9.72 8.15 -3.38
C VAL A 69 8.25 7.83 -3.59
N VAL A 70 7.41 8.16 -2.60
CA VAL A 70 5.95 7.95 -2.65
C VAL A 70 5.21 9.19 -2.16
N LYS A 71 3.90 9.28 -2.45
CA LYS A 71 2.99 10.24 -1.80
C LYS A 71 1.67 9.55 -1.49
N ILE A 72 1.12 9.79 -0.31
CA ILE A 72 -0.07 9.08 0.21
C ILE A 72 -1.25 10.05 0.29
N TYR A 73 -2.42 9.58 -0.10
CA TYR A 73 -3.70 10.27 -0.07
C TYR A 73 -4.76 9.34 0.53
N VAL A 74 -5.73 9.91 1.24
CA VAL A 74 -6.78 9.15 1.95
C VAL A 74 -8.08 9.90 1.82
N ASN A 75 -9.16 9.22 1.46
CA ASN A 75 -10.48 9.85 1.39
C ASN A 75 -11.02 10.24 2.78
N ASP A 76 -12.00 11.15 2.81
CA ASP A 76 -12.62 11.66 4.05
C ASP A 76 -13.10 10.55 4.99
N ILE A 77 -13.53 9.41 4.43
CA ILE A 77 -13.94 8.22 5.20
C ILE A 77 -12.78 7.67 6.04
N GLY A 78 -11.61 7.45 5.44
CA GLY A 78 -10.41 7.03 6.17
C GLY A 78 -9.84 8.11 7.09
N LEU A 79 -10.01 9.39 6.72
CA LEU A 79 -9.57 10.52 7.53
C LEU A 79 -10.48 10.78 8.76
N SER A 80 -11.75 10.38 8.72
CA SER A 80 -12.70 10.57 9.82
C SER A 80 -12.25 9.95 11.15
N VAL A 81 -11.51 8.83 11.09
CA VAL A 81 -10.94 8.14 12.25
C VAL A 81 -9.47 8.49 12.51
N ALA A 82 -8.85 9.37 11.70
CA ALA A 82 -7.40 9.54 11.68
C ALA A 82 -6.80 10.15 12.96
N SER A 83 -7.59 10.91 13.74
CA SER A 83 -7.18 11.47 15.03
C SER A 83 -7.33 10.48 16.21
N LYS A 84 -8.16 9.43 16.05
CA LYS A 84 -8.42 8.42 17.07
C LYS A 84 -8.81 7.09 16.41
N PHE A 85 -7.82 6.41 15.84
CA PHE A 85 -8.03 5.19 15.08
C PHE A 85 -8.57 4.05 15.97
N PRO A 86 -9.73 3.44 15.68
CA PRO A 86 -10.36 2.45 16.56
C PRO A 86 -9.75 1.05 16.46
N GLY A 87 -8.78 0.84 15.56
CA GLY A 87 -8.12 -0.46 15.32
C GLY A 87 -8.43 -1.06 13.95
N GLU A 88 -9.51 -0.60 13.30
CA GLU A 88 -9.97 -0.97 11.95
C GLU A 88 -10.39 0.29 11.16
N MET A 89 -10.18 0.30 9.84
CA MET A 89 -10.62 1.38 8.96
C MET A 89 -12.11 1.23 8.60
N PRO A 90 -12.89 2.33 8.54
CA PRO A 90 -14.29 2.27 8.11
C PRO A 90 -14.45 1.70 6.70
N GLU A 91 -15.56 0.97 6.49
CA GLU A 91 -16.03 0.57 5.15
C GLU A 91 -16.12 1.81 4.23
N GLY A 92 -15.63 1.68 2.99
CA GLY A 92 -15.50 2.81 2.07
C GLY A 92 -14.18 3.58 2.17
N THR A 93 -13.29 3.26 3.11
CA THR A 93 -11.95 3.86 3.15
C THR A 93 -11.17 3.51 1.88
N ILE A 94 -10.65 4.53 1.19
CA ILE A 94 -9.71 4.39 0.07
C ILE A 94 -8.41 5.10 0.45
N ILE A 95 -7.30 4.37 0.34
CA ILE A 95 -5.94 4.90 0.49
C ILE A 95 -5.24 4.75 -0.86
N VAL A 96 -4.85 5.87 -1.45
CA VAL A 96 -4.06 5.91 -2.69
C VAL A 96 -2.61 6.24 -2.33
N LYS A 97 -1.66 5.55 -2.98
CA LYS A 97 -0.23 5.86 -2.90
C LYS A 97 0.35 5.96 -4.30
N ASP A 98 0.80 7.15 -4.65
CA ASP A 98 1.67 7.39 -5.80
C ASP A 98 3.05 6.77 -5.54
N ASN A 99 3.63 6.11 -6.54
CA ASN A 99 4.98 5.55 -6.52
C ASN A 99 5.75 6.18 -7.68
N PHE A 100 6.73 7.04 -7.38
CA PHE A 100 7.48 7.80 -8.40
C PHE A 100 8.82 7.13 -8.75
N MET A 101 9.36 7.46 -9.93
CA MET A 101 10.55 6.82 -10.50
C MET A 101 11.88 7.45 -10.06
N GLY A 102 11.85 8.59 -9.36
CA GLY A 102 13.02 9.28 -8.84
C GLY A 102 13.60 8.65 -7.58
N GLU A 103 14.72 9.25 -7.13
CA GLU A 103 15.58 8.71 -6.07
C GLU A 103 15.48 9.49 -4.75
N THR A 104 15.01 10.75 -4.77
CA THR A 104 14.92 11.63 -3.60
C THR A 104 13.57 12.36 -3.55
N THR A 105 13.19 12.88 -2.39
CA THR A 105 11.97 13.69 -2.23
C THR A 105 12.00 15.01 -2.99
N ASP A 106 13.21 15.50 -3.30
CA ASP A 106 13.45 16.79 -3.94
C ASP A 106 13.45 16.68 -5.47
N ASP A 107 13.86 15.51 -6.00
CA ASP A 107 13.63 15.09 -7.39
C ASP A 107 12.86 13.74 -7.40
N PRO A 108 11.52 13.79 -7.25
CA PRO A 108 10.68 12.60 -7.27
C PRO A 108 10.61 11.97 -8.67
N GLY A 109 10.99 12.67 -9.74
CA GLY A 109 10.81 12.21 -11.12
C GLY A 109 9.35 11.96 -11.52
N MET A 110 9.15 11.14 -12.55
CA MET A 110 7.82 10.82 -13.08
C MET A 110 7.06 9.82 -12.19
N LEU A 111 5.72 9.92 -12.16
CA LEU A 111 4.86 8.90 -11.56
C LEU A 111 5.02 7.56 -12.32
N GLY A 112 5.35 6.49 -11.59
CA GLY A 112 5.57 5.16 -12.16
C GLY A 112 4.42 4.18 -11.95
N ALA A 113 3.74 4.25 -10.81
CA ALA A 113 2.52 3.48 -10.53
C ALA A 113 1.69 4.10 -9.41
N VAL A 114 0.37 3.96 -9.50
CA VAL A 114 -0.58 4.23 -8.43
C VAL A 114 -0.95 2.90 -7.77
N THR A 115 -0.70 2.78 -6.47
CA THR A 115 -1.11 1.62 -5.66
C THR A 115 -2.27 2.03 -4.77
N ILE A 116 -3.36 1.26 -4.77
CA ILE A 116 -4.61 1.61 -4.07
C ILE A 116 -5.02 0.47 -3.12
N MET A 117 -5.46 0.84 -1.93
CA MET A 117 -6.18 -0.01 -0.99
C MET A 117 -7.62 0.52 -0.86
N TYR A 118 -8.62 -0.36 -0.93
CA TYR A 118 -10.04 -0.01 -0.79
C TYR A 118 -10.77 -1.00 0.13
N LYS A 119 -11.36 -0.51 1.22
CA LYS A 119 -12.03 -1.30 2.27
C LYS A 119 -13.48 -1.60 1.84
N VAL A 120 -13.75 -2.86 1.48
CA VAL A 120 -15.06 -3.32 0.99
C VAL A 120 -15.53 -4.53 1.82
N LYS A 121 -16.59 -4.34 2.58
CA LYS A 121 -17.09 -5.33 3.56
C LYS A 121 -17.45 -6.66 2.92
N GLY A 122 -16.98 -7.75 3.52
CA GLY A 122 -17.12 -9.11 3.04
C GLY A 122 -16.31 -9.43 1.77
N TYR A 123 -15.59 -8.49 1.16
CA TYR A 123 -14.80 -8.75 -0.04
C TYR A 123 -13.66 -9.74 0.25
N ASN A 124 -13.00 -9.59 1.40
CA ASN A 124 -11.79 -10.35 1.72
C ASN A 124 -11.52 -10.49 3.22
N PRO A 125 -12.33 -11.22 4.01
CA PRO A 125 -12.21 -11.23 5.47
C PRO A 125 -10.83 -11.62 5.99
N GLU A 126 -10.17 -12.61 5.38
CA GLU A 126 -8.78 -13.01 5.71
C GLU A 126 -7.74 -11.91 5.43
N GLY A 127 -8.02 -11.06 4.45
CA GLY A 127 -7.22 -9.89 4.08
C GLY A 127 -7.80 -8.58 4.61
N HIS A 128 -8.51 -8.61 5.74
CA HIS A 128 -9.10 -7.43 6.39
C HIS A 128 -10.05 -6.62 5.49
N ASP A 129 -10.78 -7.29 4.60
CA ASP A 129 -11.73 -6.71 3.65
C ASP A 129 -11.13 -5.67 2.68
N TRP A 130 -9.81 -5.69 2.49
CA TRP A 130 -9.14 -4.86 1.51
C TRP A 130 -9.16 -5.50 0.11
N PHE A 131 -9.71 -4.74 -0.84
CA PHE A 131 -9.36 -4.81 -2.25
C PHE A 131 -8.05 -4.04 -2.50
N TRP A 132 -7.20 -4.56 -3.37
CA TRP A 132 -5.90 -3.98 -3.71
C TRP A 132 -5.80 -3.75 -5.21
N ALA A 133 -5.14 -2.67 -5.63
CA ALA A 133 -4.73 -2.48 -7.02
C ALA A 133 -3.32 -1.90 -7.14
N LYS A 134 -2.64 -2.25 -8.23
CA LYS A 134 -1.49 -1.52 -8.78
C LYS A 134 -1.81 -1.18 -10.23
N ILE A 135 -1.80 0.11 -10.55
CA ILE A 135 -2.21 0.64 -11.85
C ILE A 135 -1.12 1.61 -12.34
N LYS A 136 -0.81 1.59 -13.63
CA LYS A 136 0.11 2.54 -14.27
C LYS A 136 -0.59 3.90 -14.48
N PRO A 137 0.14 5.01 -14.74
CA PRO A 137 -0.45 6.33 -14.98
C PRO A 137 -1.41 6.41 -16.18
N ASP A 138 -1.30 5.47 -17.12
CA ASP A 138 -2.18 5.32 -18.29
C ASP A 138 -3.47 4.53 -17.99
N GLY A 139 -3.67 4.07 -16.75
CA GLY A 139 -4.79 3.22 -16.33
C GLY A 139 -4.57 1.71 -16.53
N HIS A 140 -3.42 1.27 -17.05
CA HIS A 140 -3.15 -0.15 -17.20
C HIS A 140 -2.95 -0.84 -15.83
N VAL A 141 -3.76 -1.86 -15.56
CA VAL A 141 -3.75 -2.61 -14.29
C VAL A 141 -2.63 -3.66 -14.29
N ASP A 142 -1.60 -3.46 -13.46
CA ASP A 142 -0.52 -4.43 -13.22
C ASP A 142 -0.98 -5.58 -12.31
N ALA A 143 -1.82 -5.30 -11.32
CA ALA A 143 -2.36 -6.26 -10.36
C ALA A 143 -3.65 -5.74 -9.72
N ALA A 144 -4.57 -6.64 -9.35
CA ALA A 144 -5.86 -6.30 -8.77
C ALA A 144 -6.40 -7.36 -7.79
N GLY A 145 -7.40 -6.99 -6.98
CA GLY A 145 -8.18 -7.88 -6.15
C GLY A 145 -7.46 -8.31 -4.87
N LYS A 146 -6.95 -9.54 -4.86
CA LYS A 146 -6.35 -10.21 -3.68
C LYS A 146 -4.89 -10.66 -3.90
N PRO A 147 -3.97 -9.79 -4.38
CA PRO A 147 -2.59 -10.17 -4.65
C PRO A 147 -1.85 -10.56 -3.36
N ALA A 148 -1.48 -11.84 -3.25
CA ALA A 148 -0.86 -12.43 -2.06
C ALA A 148 0.43 -11.71 -1.60
N GLY A 149 1.20 -11.12 -2.53
CA GLY A 149 2.39 -10.34 -2.20
C GLY A 149 2.08 -9.04 -1.44
N CYS A 150 0.98 -8.34 -1.78
CA CYS A 150 0.57 -7.14 -1.06
C CYS A 150 0.02 -7.51 0.33
N ILE A 151 -0.92 -8.46 0.37
CA ILE A 151 -1.56 -8.93 1.60
C ILE A 151 -0.52 -9.50 2.57
N GLY A 152 0.38 -10.36 2.09
CA GLY A 152 1.40 -11.00 2.92
C GLY A 152 2.38 -10.02 3.58
N CYS A 153 2.82 -8.98 2.86
CA CYS A 153 3.65 -7.93 3.46
C CYS A 153 2.85 -7.05 4.44
N HIS A 154 1.63 -6.65 4.07
CA HIS A 154 0.82 -5.74 4.87
C HIS A 154 0.29 -6.36 6.18
N LEU A 155 0.00 -7.67 6.20
CA LEU A 155 -0.36 -8.41 7.41
C LEU A 155 0.86 -8.95 8.18
N GLY A 156 1.96 -9.25 7.48
CA GLY A 156 3.15 -9.90 8.06
C GLY A 156 4.11 -8.98 8.81
N ILE A 157 4.05 -7.66 8.59
CA ILE A 157 4.92 -6.70 9.28
C ILE A 157 4.44 -6.48 10.73
N PRO A 158 5.29 -6.69 11.76
CA PRO A 158 4.93 -6.44 13.15
C PRO A 158 4.48 -4.99 13.39
N GLY A 159 3.45 -4.81 14.21
CA GLY A 159 2.88 -3.50 14.53
C GLY A 159 1.84 -2.98 13.53
N ASN A 160 1.58 -3.66 12.41
CA ASN A 160 0.46 -3.31 11.53
C ASN A 160 -0.88 -3.37 12.29
N LYS A 161 -1.86 -2.59 11.79
CA LYS A 161 -3.25 -2.64 12.23
C LYS A 161 -4.15 -2.58 11.01
N ASP A 162 -5.05 -3.55 10.90
CA ASP A 162 -6.01 -3.64 9.80
C ASP A 162 -5.36 -3.60 8.40
N ALA A 163 -4.26 -4.35 8.21
CA ALA A 163 -3.38 -4.29 7.04
C ALA A 163 -2.76 -2.92 6.71
N ILE A 164 -3.02 -1.88 7.51
CA ILE A 164 -2.30 -0.61 7.38
C ILE A 164 -0.95 -0.77 8.08
N LEU A 165 0.13 -0.49 7.35
CA LEU A 165 1.50 -0.43 7.85
C LEU A 165 1.74 0.86 8.66
N ARG A 166 0.81 1.16 9.56
CA ARG A 166 0.75 2.40 10.30
C ARG A 166 1.70 2.36 11.48
N TRP A 167 2.76 3.15 11.37
CA TRP A 167 3.49 3.62 12.53
C TRP A 167 2.53 4.56 13.29
N GLY A 168 2.09 4.10 14.47
CA GLY A 168 0.78 4.36 15.06
C GLY A 168 0.56 5.77 15.63
N PHE A 169 0.55 6.80 14.77
CA PHE A 169 0.00 8.15 15.03
C PHE A 169 0.40 8.74 16.41
N GLY A 170 1.70 8.78 16.68
CA GLY A 170 2.26 9.15 17.99
C GLY A 170 3.04 8.02 18.66
N ALA A 171 2.98 6.80 18.13
CA ALA A 171 3.93 5.72 18.42
C ALA A 171 4.64 5.28 17.13
N GLU A 172 5.89 5.69 16.97
CA GLU A 172 6.86 4.95 16.18
C GLU A 172 6.79 3.46 16.58
N PRO A 173 6.83 2.47 15.66
CA PRO A 173 7.44 1.21 16.06
C PRO A 173 8.89 1.53 16.46
N ALA A 174 9.55 0.62 17.16
CA ALA A 174 10.99 0.60 17.04
C ALA A 174 11.35 0.30 15.57
N VAL A 175 11.60 1.35 14.77
CA VAL A 175 12.84 1.33 13.99
C VAL A 175 13.92 0.92 14.97
N ALA A 176 14.68 -0.10 14.61
CA ALA A 176 15.72 -0.58 15.49
C ALA A 176 16.66 0.58 15.83
N SER A 177 16.62 1.05 17.08
CA SER A 177 17.78 1.69 17.68
C SER A 177 18.97 0.73 17.48
N ALA A 178 20.20 1.23 17.37
CA ALA A 178 21.32 0.46 16.81
C ALA A 178 21.45 -0.99 17.35
N ALA A 179 21.12 -1.22 18.62
CA ALA A 179 20.98 -2.54 19.24
C ALA A 179 20.09 -3.56 18.50
N GLY A 180 19.04 -3.15 17.79
CA GLY A 180 18.16 -4.04 17.03
C GLY A 180 18.68 -4.37 15.63
N SER A 181 19.39 -3.44 14.97
CA SER A 181 20.12 -3.75 13.74
C SER A 181 21.35 -4.61 14.05
N GLU A 182 21.99 -4.40 15.21
CA GLU A 182 22.94 -5.34 15.79
C GLU A 182 22.30 -6.68 16.13
N ALA A 183 21.10 -6.74 16.71
CA ALA A 183 20.44 -8.02 17.02
C ALA A 183 20.15 -8.83 15.75
N VAL A 184 19.65 -8.18 14.69
CA VAL A 184 19.44 -8.83 13.37
C VAL A 184 20.79 -9.23 12.75
N ALA A 185 21.81 -8.38 12.81
CA ALA A 185 23.15 -8.71 12.32
C ALA A 185 23.78 -9.88 13.10
N GLN A 186 23.62 -9.93 14.43
CA GLN A 186 24.10 -11.02 15.28
C GLN A 186 23.33 -12.32 15.06
N VAL A 187 22.02 -12.27 14.77
CA VAL A 187 21.25 -13.46 14.35
C VAL A 187 21.77 -13.97 13.00
N LEU A 188 21.93 -13.09 12.00
CA LEU A 188 22.49 -13.46 10.69
C LEU A 188 23.93 -13.99 10.82
N GLN A 189 24.77 -13.40 11.68
CA GLN A 189 26.13 -13.87 11.96
C GLN A 189 26.13 -15.24 12.65
N LYS A 190 25.21 -15.49 13.60
CA LYS A 190 25.02 -16.81 14.23
C LYS A 190 24.48 -17.86 13.25
N MET A 191 23.73 -17.46 12.23
CA MET A 191 23.29 -18.34 11.12
C MET A 191 24.40 -18.58 10.08
N GLN A 192 25.42 -17.72 10.02
CA GLN A 192 26.59 -17.88 9.15
C GLN A 192 27.77 -18.61 9.84
N GLN A 193 27.79 -18.67 11.17
CA GLN A 193 28.72 -19.51 11.91
C GLN A 193 28.33 -20.99 11.75
N PRO A 194 29.26 -21.88 11.33
CA PRO A 194 28.98 -23.31 11.31
C PRO A 194 28.76 -23.79 12.74
N GLN A 195 27.58 -24.37 13.02
CA GLN A 195 27.25 -24.86 14.35
C GLN A 195 28.27 -25.93 14.78
N GLN A 196 29.00 -25.66 15.86
CA GLN A 196 29.78 -26.67 16.55
C GLN A 196 28.79 -27.69 17.14
N MET A 197 28.73 -28.88 16.55
CA MET A 197 27.93 -29.96 17.12
C MET A 197 28.49 -30.31 18.51
N PRO A 198 27.64 -30.45 19.54
CA PRO A 198 28.09 -30.92 20.84
C PRO A 198 28.70 -32.32 20.70
N ALA A 199 29.86 -32.53 21.31
CA ALA A 199 30.55 -33.81 21.24
C ALA A 199 29.84 -34.86 22.11
N THR A 200 29.61 -36.04 21.53
CA THR A 200 29.08 -37.27 22.18
C THR A 200 27.59 -37.28 22.56
N GLY A 201 26.97 -38.47 22.51
CA GLY A 201 25.55 -38.71 22.82
C GLY A 201 24.66 -38.98 21.60
N GLY A 202 24.87 -40.11 20.90
CA GLY A 202 24.17 -40.42 19.65
C GLY A 202 22.78 -41.05 19.81
N VAL A 203 21.82 -40.62 18.98
CA VAL A 203 20.48 -41.22 18.79
C VAL A 203 20.06 -41.07 17.29
N PRO A 204 18.91 -41.58 16.77
CA PRO A 204 18.94 -42.69 15.82
C PRO A 204 18.57 -42.34 14.36
N TYR A 205 18.56 -43.38 13.51
CA TYR A 205 18.56 -43.38 12.04
C TYR A 205 17.41 -42.70 11.25
N GLN A 206 16.51 -41.93 11.87
CA GLN A 206 15.28 -41.48 11.18
C GLN A 206 15.39 -40.18 10.36
N ASN A 207 16.50 -39.44 10.42
CA ASN A 207 16.63 -38.12 9.77
C ASN A 207 17.28 -38.10 8.36
N LEU A 208 17.52 -39.24 7.71
CA LEU A 208 18.19 -39.28 6.39
C LEU A 208 17.45 -38.49 5.28
N LEU A 209 16.12 -38.34 5.37
CA LEU A 209 15.32 -37.64 4.36
C LEU A 209 15.57 -36.13 4.31
N ILE A 210 15.98 -35.50 5.41
CA ILE A 210 16.21 -34.04 5.46
C ILE A 210 17.51 -33.66 4.73
N LEU A 211 18.55 -34.49 4.86
CA LEU A 211 19.86 -34.27 4.22
C LEU A 211 19.79 -34.25 2.68
N ALA A 212 18.93 -35.09 2.08
CA ALA A 212 18.78 -35.15 0.63
C ALA A 212 18.21 -33.84 0.03
N VAL A 213 17.24 -33.22 0.71
CA VAL A 213 16.63 -31.95 0.27
C VAL A 213 17.61 -30.79 0.35
N VAL A 214 18.39 -30.71 1.42
CA VAL A 214 19.42 -29.67 1.62
C VAL A 214 20.52 -29.74 0.55
N ALA A 215 20.97 -30.96 0.20
CA ALA A 215 21.97 -31.16 -0.85
C ALA A 215 21.49 -30.71 -2.24
N GLY A 216 20.21 -30.94 -2.57
CA GLY A 216 19.62 -30.53 -3.85
C GLY A 216 19.60 -29.01 -4.06
N VAL A 217 19.25 -28.24 -3.02
CA VAL A 217 19.20 -26.77 -3.09
C VAL A 217 20.59 -26.15 -3.27
N LEU A 218 21.61 -26.68 -2.59
CA LEU A 218 22.99 -26.17 -2.67
C LEU A 218 23.60 -26.27 -4.08
N LEU A 219 23.30 -27.34 -4.83
CA LEU A 219 23.83 -27.52 -6.18
C LEU A 219 23.27 -26.51 -7.20
N ILE A 220 22.02 -26.08 -7.04
CA ILE A 220 21.38 -25.09 -7.92
C ILE A 220 22.03 -23.70 -7.75
N VAL A 221 22.31 -23.31 -6.50
CA VAL A 221 22.96 -22.02 -6.17
C VAL A 221 24.40 -21.97 -6.68
N ALA A 222 25.15 -23.08 -6.55
CA ALA A 222 26.51 -23.19 -7.07
C ALA A 222 26.58 -23.02 -8.61
N GLY A 223 25.67 -23.66 -9.34
CA GLY A 223 25.61 -23.59 -10.81
C GLY A 223 25.34 -22.17 -11.34
N PHE A 224 24.45 -21.41 -10.69
CA PHE A 224 24.17 -20.02 -11.06
C PHE A 224 25.38 -19.09 -10.81
N THR A 225 26.13 -19.33 -9.74
CA THR A 225 27.27 -18.50 -9.32
C THR A 225 28.44 -18.67 -10.30
N LEU A 226 28.72 -19.90 -10.74
CA LEU A 226 29.79 -20.18 -11.71
C LEU A 226 29.49 -19.59 -13.09
N ARG A 227 28.25 -19.66 -13.58
CA ARG A 227 27.88 -19.06 -14.89
C ARG A 227 28.09 -17.55 -14.96
N ARG A 228 27.90 -16.81 -13.86
CA ARG A 228 28.14 -15.35 -13.86
C ARG A 228 29.61 -14.98 -14.01
N LYS A 229 30.54 -15.68 -13.36
CA LYS A 229 31.99 -15.38 -13.47
C LYS A 229 32.58 -15.64 -14.86
N ALA A 230 31.97 -16.51 -15.67
CA ALA A 230 32.44 -16.82 -17.02
C ALA A 230 32.06 -15.76 -18.08
N ILE A 231 31.10 -14.88 -17.79
CA ILE A 231 30.59 -13.88 -18.73
C ILE A 231 31.37 -12.56 -18.64
N THR A 232 31.95 -12.22 -17.47
CA THR A 232 32.69 -10.97 -17.23
C THR A 232 34.19 -11.04 -17.60
N LEU A 233 34.61 -12.05 -18.37
CA LEU A 233 36.02 -12.32 -18.72
C LEU A 233 36.19 -12.64 -20.22
N ARG A 234 35.49 -11.90 -21.08
CA ARG A 234 35.68 -11.82 -22.54
C ARG A 234 35.43 -10.40 -23.01
#